data_AF-A0A4S8J8F7-F1
#
_entry.id   AF-A0A4S8J8F7-F1
#
_cell.length_a   1.000
_cell.length_b   1.000
_cell.length_c   1.000
_cell.angle_alpha   90.00
_cell.angle_beta   90.00
_cell.angle_gamma   90.00
#
_symmetry.space_group_name_H-M   'P 1'
#
loop_
_entity.id
_entity.type
_entity.pdbx_description
1 polymer ?
#
loop_
_entity_poly.entity_id
_entity_poly.type
_entity_poly.pdbx_seq_one_letter_code
_entity_poly.pdbx_strand_id
1 'polypeptide(L)'
;MSSVVLFALLSVLCLSAVKAEDPYLFFTWNVTYGTASPLGVPQQVILINGQFPGPNINSTTNNNIVINVFNHLDEPFLLTWSVLRLHAPRGASS
;
A
#
# COMPACT_ATOMS: atom_id res chain seq x y z
N MET A 1 -22.18 28.06 34.76
CA MET A 1 -21.42 28.59 33.59
C MET A 1 -20.14 27.79 33.33
N SER A 2 -19.32 27.48 34.36
CA SER A 2 -18.10 26.65 34.21
C SER A 2 -18.33 25.23 33.68
N SER A 3 -19.41 24.54 34.12
CA SER A 3 -19.68 23.15 33.69
C SER A 3 -20.07 23.05 32.21
N VAL A 4 -20.90 23.99 31.70
CA VAL A 4 -21.31 24.01 30.28
C VAL A 4 -20.11 24.25 29.37
N VAL A 5 -19.20 25.16 29.74
CA VAL A 5 -17.97 25.42 28.99
C VAL A 5 -17.05 24.19 29.00
N LEU A 6 -16.95 23.48 30.13
CA LEU A 6 -16.20 22.24 30.21
C LEU A 6 -16.77 21.15 29.30
N PHE A 7 -18.10 20.96 29.29
CA PHE A 7 -18.75 20.00 28.40
C PHE A 7 -18.58 20.35 26.91
N ALA A 8 -18.66 21.63 26.55
CA ALA A 8 -18.43 22.08 25.18
C ALA A 8 -16.97 21.90 24.75
N LEU A 9 -16.01 22.14 25.65
CA LEU A 9 -14.60 21.87 25.37
C LEU A 9 -14.31 20.38 25.22
N LEU A 10 -14.91 19.53 26.07
CA LEU A 10 -14.80 18.07 25.94
C LEU A 10 -15.43 17.57 24.64
N SER A 11 -16.59 18.08 24.23
CA SER A 11 -17.24 17.61 23.00
C SER A 11 -16.43 17.98 21.76
N VAL A 12 -15.87 19.19 21.70
CA VAL A 12 -14.97 19.63 20.62
C VAL A 12 -13.70 18.79 20.60
N LEU A 13 -13.11 18.50 21.78
CA LEU A 13 -11.94 17.64 21.87
C LEU A 13 -12.24 16.20 21.40
N CYS A 14 -13.38 15.63 21.80
CA CYS A 14 -13.81 14.30 21.36
C CYS A 14 -14.01 14.23 19.84
N LEU A 15 -14.57 15.26 19.21
CA LEU A 15 -14.75 15.31 17.76
C LEU A 15 -13.41 15.36 17.02
N SER A 16 -12.40 16.03 17.58
CA SER A 16 -11.05 16.07 16.99
C SER A 16 -10.27 14.75 17.09
N ALA A 17 -10.69 13.83 17.97
CA ALA A 17 -10.01 12.56 18.19
C ALA A 17 -10.46 11.44 17.22
N VAL A 18 -11.52 11.66 16.43
CA VAL A 18 -12.02 10.67 15.47
C VAL A 18 -11.16 10.71 14.20
N LYS A 19 -10.39 9.65 13.95
CA LYS A 19 -9.77 9.38 12.66
C LYS A 19 -10.61 8.36 11.88
N ALA A 20 -11.20 8.81 10.77
CA ALA A 20 -12.06 7.98 9.93
C ALA A 20 -11.33 7.33 8.74
N GLU A 21 -10.02 7.55 8.62
CA GLU A 21 -9.22 7.14 7.47
C GLU A 21 -8.30 5.96 7.81
N ASP A 22 -8.16 5.04 6.86
CA ASP A 22 -7.25 3.91 6.97
C ASP A 22 -5.77 4.32 6.80
N PRO A 23 -4.82 3.59 7.41
CA PRO A 23 -3.39 3.92 7.34
C PRO A 23 -2.84 3.99 5.91
N TYR A 24 -1.93 4.94 5.69
CA TYR A 24 -1.14 5.02 4.46
C TYR A 24 0.19 4.27 4.60
N LEU A 25 0.53 3.49 3.57
CA LEU A 25 1.82 2.83 3.43
C LEU A 25 2.55 3.40 2.22
N PHE A 26 3.77 3.88 2.43
CA PHE A 26 4.58 4.53 1.41
C PHE A 26 5.76 3.66 1.01
N PHE A 27 5.93 3.45 -0.29
CA PHE A 27 7.03 2.69 -0.86
C PHE A 27 7.72 3.49 -1.96
N THR A 28 9.03 3.26 -2.12
CA THR A 28 9.81 3.78 -3.24
C THR A 28 10.43 2.62 -4.01
N TRP A 29 10.15 2.56 -5.30
CA TRP A 29 10.58 1.49 -6.20
C TRP A 29 11.50 2.05 -7.27
N ASN A 30 12.74 1.56 -7.29
CA ASN A 30 13.67 1.75 -8.39
C ASN A 30 13.58 0.54 -9.32
N VAL A 31 13.14 0.78 -10.55
CA VAL A 31 12.98 -0.25 -11.58
C VAL A 31 14.23 -0.27 -12.45
N THR A 32 14.94 -1.39 -12.47
CA THR A 32 16.20 -1.55 -13.22
C THR A 32 16.24 -2.89 -13.92
N TYR A 33 17.09 -3.03 -14.94
CA TYR A 33 17.49 -4.37 -15.39
C TYR A 33 18.46 -5.02 -14.41
N GLY A 34 18.46 -6.34 -14.40
CA GLY A 34 19.50 -7.15 -13.79
C GLY A 34 19.50 -8.56 -14.37
N THR A 35 20.31 -9.43 -13.79
CA THR A 35 20.46 -10.82 -14.25
C THR A 35 20.01 -11.78 -13.15
N ALA A 36 19.12 -12.70 -13.48
CA ALA A 36 18.67 -13.77 -12.60
C ALA A 36 18.60 -15.11 -13.35
N SER A 37 18.67 -16.24 -12.61
CA SER A 37 18.66 -17.59 -13.19
C SER A 37 17.54 -18.47 -12.61
N PRO A 38 16.24 -18.11 -12.75
CA PRO A 38 15.14 -18.84 -12.14
C PRO A 38 15.01 -20.30 -12.64
N LEU A 39 15.53 -20.58 -13.84
CA LEU A 39 15.56 -21.91 -14.47
C LEU A 39 16.99 -22.47 -14.61
N GLY A 40 17.96 -21.93 -13.85
CA GLY A 40 19.36 -22.35 -13.91
C GLY A 40 20.19 -21.73 -15.04
N VAL A 41 19.56 -20.96 -15.93
CA VAL A 41 20.25 -20.20 -17.00
C VAL A 41 20.11 -18.69 -16.73
N PRO A 42 21.21 -17.91 -16.81
CA PRO A 42 21.16 -16.46 -16.66
C PRO A 42 20.27 -15.79 -17.72
N GLN A 43 19.36 -14.93 -17.26
CA GLN A 43 18.44 -14.17 -18.10
C GLN A 43 18.36 -12.72 -17.59
N GLN A 44 18.16 -11.78 -18.51
CA GLN A 44 17.85 -10.40 -18.16
C GLN A 44 16.43 -10.33 -17.61
N VAL A 45 16.28 -9.70 -16.45
CA VAL A 45 14.99 -9.54 -15.75
C VAL A 45 14.82 -8.08 -15.30
N ILE A 46 13.57 -7.70 -15.05
CA ILE A 46 13.25 -6.43 -14.40
C ILE A 46 13.29 -6.66 -12.88
N LEU A 47 14.05 -5.82 -12.19
CA LEU A 47 14.18 -5.81 -10.73
C LEU A 47 13.42 -4.63 -10.15
N ILE A 48 12.86 -4.83 -8.95
CA ILE A 48 12.35 -3.74 -8.13
C ILE A 48 13.26 -3.65 -6.91
N ASN A 49 13.96 -2.52 -6.74
CA ASN A 49 14.96 -2.33 -5.68
C ASN A 49 16.03 -3.45 -5.65
N GLY A 50 16.47 -3.91 -6.83
CA GLY A 50 17.47 -4.98 -6.95
C GLY A 50 16.97 -6.39 -6.65
N GLN A 51 15.67 -6.59 -6.44
CA GLN A 51 15.09 -7.89 -6.06
C GLN A 51 14.30 -8.53 -7.20
N PHE A 52 14.41 -9.86 -7.28
CA PHE A 52 13.60 -10.72 -8.14
C PHE A 52 13.24 -12.04 -7.41
N PRO A 53 11.95 -12.36 -7.20
CA PRO A 53 10.77 -11.52 -7.43
C PRO A 53 10.85 -10.18 -6.68
N GLY A 54 10.04 -9.20 -7.07
CA GLY A 54 10.01 -7.90 -6.41
C GLY A 54 9.61 -7.99 -4.92
N PRO A 55 9.82 -6.91 -4.14
CA PRO A 55 9.57 -6.91 -2.71
C PRO A 55 8.07 -7.09 -2.42
N ASN A 56 7.77 -7.82 -1.35
CA ASN A 56 6.39 -8.00 -0.90
C ASN A 56 5.84 -6.70 -0.27
N ILE A 57 4.59 -6.38 -0.55
CA ILE A 57 3.85 -5.31 0.13
C ILE A 57 3.01 -5.95 1.24
N ASN A 58 3.47 -5.83 2.48
CA ASN A 58 2.69 -6.26 3.65
C ASN A 58 1.69 -5.17 4.04
N SER A 59 0.41 -5.43 3.82
CA SER A 59 -0.67 -4.47 4.07
C SER A 59 -1.93 -5.20 4.56
N THR A 60 -2.77 -4.50 5.32
CA THR A 60 -4.10 -4.99 5.71
C THR A 60 -5.18 -4.41 4.80
N THR A 61 -6.34 -5.07 4.75
CA THR A 61 -7.50 -4.61 3.98
C THR A 61 -7.81 -3.14 4.31
N ASN A 62 -8.14 -2.37 3.27
CA ASN A 62 -8.46 -0.94 3.29
C ASN A 62 -7.28 0.02 3.50
N ASN A 63 -6.05 -0.43 3.74
CA ASN A 63 -4.92 0.51 3.74
C ASN A 63 -4.76 1.19 2.37
N ASN A 64 -4.31 2.43 2.41
CA ASN A 64 -3.97 3.20 1.24
C ASN A 64 -2.48 3.00 0.91
N ILE A 65 -2.17 2.39 -0.22
CA ILE A 65 -0.78 2.16 -0.64
C ILE A 65 -0.36 3.23 -1.65
N VAL A 66 0.73 3.92 -1.37
CA VAL A 66 1.33 4.93 -2.25
C VAL A 66 2.73 4.46 -2.64
N ILE A 67 2.95 4.26 -3.93
CA ILE A 67 4.23 3.80 -4.47
C ILE A 67 4.79 4.86 -5.39
N ASN A 68 5.97 5.40 -5.05
CA ASN A 68 6.74 6.23 -5.95
C ASN A 68 7.63 5.34 -6.82
N VAL A 69 7.48 5.42 -8.14
CA VAL A 69 8.17 4.55 -9.11
C VAL A 69 9.16 5.36 -9.93
N PHE A 70 10.43 4.99 -9.85
CA PHE A 70 11.50 5.54 -10.68
C PHE A 70 11.89 4.49 -11.72
N ASN A 71 11.55 4.76 -12.98
CA ASN A 71 11.95 3.94 -14.11
C ASN A 71 13.39 4.28 -14.53
N HIS A 72 14.33 3.36 -14.32
CA HIS A 72 15.71 3.47 -14.79
C HIS A 72 16.01 2.53 -15.97
N LEU A 73 14.97 1.99 -16.62
CA LEU A 73 15.11 1.28 -17.88
C LEU A 73 15.33 2.29 -19.02
N ASP A 74 15.93 1.83 -20.11
CA ASP A 74 16.07 2.60 -21.36
C ASP A 74 14.80 2.55 -22.23
N GLU A 75 13.72 1.96 -21.72
CA GLU A 75 12.42 1.82 -22.38
C GLU A 75 11.22 2.19 -21.48
N PRO A 76 10.05 2.49 -22.07
CA PRO A 76 8.81 2.68 -21.31
C PRO A 76 8.39 1.42 -20.55
N PHE A 77 7.94 1.61 -19.32
CA PHE A 77 7.53 0.54 -18.41
C PHE A 77 6.05 0.68 -18.00
N LEU A 78 5.31 -0.43 -18.03
CA LEU A 78 3.93 -0.52 -17.54
C LEU A 78 3.87 -1.37 -16.27
N LEU A 79 3.33 -0.79 -15.21
CA LEU A 79 2.99 -1.49 -13.98
C LEU A 79 1.49 -1.76 -13.94
N THR A 80 1.11 -2.99 -13.59
CA THR A 80 -0.29 -3.35 -13.34
C THR A 80 -0.43 -4.00 -11.98
N TRP A 81 -1.61 -3.88 -11.38
CA TRP A 81 -1.93 -4.47 -10.09
C TRP A 81 -2.90 -5.64 -10.29
N SER A 82 -2.46 -6.85 -9.97
CA SER A 82 -3.34 -8.02 -9.93
C SER A 82 -3.98 -8.10 -8.55
N VAL A 83 -5.24 -7.69 -8.44
CA VAL A 83 -6.00 -7.80 -7.18
C VAL A 83 -6.70 -9.14 -7.14
N LEU A 84 -6.39 -9.96 -6.13
CA LEU A 84 -7.28 -11.06 -5.74
C LEU A 84 -8.40 -10.49 -4.88
N ARG A 85 -9.60 -10.30 -5.45
CA ARG A 85 -10.78 -9.88 -4.68
C ARG A 85 -11.31 -11.09 -3.91
N LEU A 86 -11.06 -11.17 -2.62
CA LEU A 86 -11.75 -12.15 -1.75
C LEU A 86 -13.21 -11.71 -1.60
N HIS A 87 -14.13 -12.45 -2.25
CA HIS A 87 -15.57 -12.29 -2.04
C HIS A 87 -15.89 -12.72 -0.60
N ALA A 88 -16.41 -11.80 0.23
CA ALA A 88 -16.93 -12.17 1.54
C ALA A 88 -18.06 -13.21 1.38
N PRO A 89 -18.12 -14.25 2.22
CA PRO A 89 -19.20 -15.23 2.14
C PRO A 89 -20.54 -14.53 2.36
N ARG A 90 -21.46 -14.67 1.40
CA ARG A 90 -22.87 -14.30 1.59
C ARG A 90 -23.46 -15.21 2.64
N GLY A 91 -23.62 -14.72 3.86
CA GLY A 91 -24.19 -15.53 4.95
C GLY A 91 -24.19 -14.84 6.30
N ALA A 92 -24.67 -13.60 6.37
CA ALA A 92 -25.14 -13.01 7.62
C ALA A 92 -26.43 -12.26 7.32
N SER A 93 -27.49 -13.02 7.04
CA SER A 93 -28.87 -12.53 7.18
C SER A 93 -29.29 -12.76 8.62
N SER A 94 -29.64 -11.66 9.27
CA SER A 94 -30.48 -11.56 10.47
C SER A 94 -31.68 -12.49 10.46
#